data_AF-A0A966PYS0-F1
#
_entry.id   AF-A0A966PYS0-F1
#
_cell.length_a   1.000
_cell.length_b   1.000
_cell.length_c   1.000
_cell.angle_alpha   90.00
_cell.angle_beta   90.00
_cell.angle_gamma   90.00
#
_symmetry.space_group_name_H-M   'P 1'
#
loop_
_entity.id
_entity.type
_entity.pdbx_description
1 polymer ?
#
loop_
_entity_poly.entity_id
_entity_poly.type
_entity_poly.pdbx_seq_one_letter_code
_entity_poly.pdbx_strand_id
1 'polypeptide(L)'
;MSALQELQNYTFVSKYARWLEDKNRRETWKEAVERVKNMMITTYADKGISDDINWAYDMMYKKKVLGSQRGLQFGGDPILKRHAKIYNCTSSYCDRLRFFQECFWLLLCGSGTGFSVQKHHVAKLPSLEHNPPEDEGTVYVIEDSIEGWADALGVLLSSYFSKPVEEFKQYKNTHILFDYSNIRPQGSNLSSGVGKAPGFEPLAKGLEKIRTLLNRCIANGQKKLRPIDAYDIIMHSSDAVLSGGVRRSASLALFSADDEEMTKAKTGNWYMENPQRARSNNSALLLKDETTFEEFQALMESVKEFGEPGFIWSDSTEMTFNPCVEVGMWPVDESTGKSGWQGCNLSTINCSSIEDEEDFYERCKAAAIIGTLQAGFTKLDYLGDISCRIFQREALLGVSLTGIMEKHDIVLSESVLKNGAKIAVETNKDLAKKIGINQAARVTCLKPEGTSSSMLGTSSGIHPHHAKRYIRHVQA
;
A
#
# COMPACT_ATOMS: atom_id res chain seq x y z
N MET A 1 23.17 16.24 20.99
CA MET A 1 22.07 16.30 20.01
C MET A 1 20.82 16.71 20.77
N SER A 2 19.87 17.42 20.16
CA SER A 2 18.58 17.68 20.80
C SER A 2 17.72 16.40 20.81
N ALA A 3 16.74 16.30 21.71
CA ALA A 3 15.80 15.16 21.75
C ALA A 3 15.08 14.95 20.40
N LEU A 4 14.81 16.04 19.67
CA LEU A 4 14.24 15.99 18.33
C LEU A 4 15.19 15.34 17.32
N GLN A 5 16.48 15.69 17.35
CA GLN A 5 17.50 15.09 16.49
C GLN A 5 17.68 13.59 16.77
N GLU A 6 17.62 13.20 18.05
CA GLU A 6 17.67 11.78 18.43
C GLU A 6 16.46 11.01 17.89
N LEU A 7 15.25 11.56 18.00
CA LEU A 7 14.05 10.96 17.42
C LEU A 7 14.13 10.83 15.89
N GLN A 8 14.61 11.86 15.21
CA GLN A 8 14.81 11.84 13.75
C GLN A 8 15.79 10.73 13.35
N ASN A 9 16.93 10.65 14.03
CA ASN A 9 17.96 9.66 13.77
C ASN A 9 17.47 8.24 14.08
N TYR A 10 16.84 8.04 15.24
CA TYR A 10 16.23 6.77 15.62
C TYR A 10 15.21 6.31 14.58
N THR A 11 14.31 7.22 14.14
CA THR A 11 13.27 6.90 13.15
C THR A 11 13.89 6.44 11.84
N PHE A 12 14.93 7.13 11.36
CA PHE A 12 15.64 6.72 10.14
C PHE A 12 16.34 5.36 10.31
N VAL A 13 17.13 5.21 11.38
CA VAL A 13 17.98 4.03 11.59
C VAL A 13 17.14 2.76 11.81
N SER A 14 16.07 2.86 12.61
CA SER A 14 15.21 1.72 12.93
C SER A 14 14.38 1.22 11.73
N LYS A 15 14.01 2.12 10.80
CA LYS A 15 13.04 1.79 9.73
C LYS A 15 13.64 1.69 8.34
N TYR A 16 14.69 2.45 8.04
CA TYR A 16 15.15 2.65 6.67
C TYR A 16 16.64 2.32 6.45
N ALA A 17 17.49 2.52 7.45
CA ALA A 17 18.91 2.25 7.31
C ALA A 17 19.18 0.74 7.26
N ARG A 18 19.78 0.26 6.16
CA ARG A 18 20.16 -1.15 6.02
C ARG A 18 21.39 -1.48 6.82
N TRP A 19 21.53 -2.76 7.18
CA TRP A 19 22.76 -3.28 7.75
C TRP A 19 23.82 -3.48 6.65
N LEU A 20 25.02 -2.98 6.88
CA LEU A 20 26.19 -3.15 6.02
C LEU A 20 27.15 -4.13 6.70
N GLU A 21 27.16 -5.38 6.23
CA GLU A 21 27.95 -6.47 6.84
C GLU A 21 29.45 -6.15 6.83
N ASP A 22 29.95 -5.59 5.73
CA ASP A 22 31.36 -5.21 5.55
C ASP A 22 31.83 -4.12 6.51
N LYS A 23 30.90 -3.24 6.96
CA LYS A 23 31.20 -2.13 7.88
C LYS A 23 30.71 -2.38 9.30
N ASN A 24 30.05 -3.51 9.56
CA ASN A 24 29.45 -3.87 10.86
C ASN A 24 28.60 -2.74 11.48
N ARG A 25 27.81 -2.03 10.65
CA ARG A 25 26.94 -0.93 11.08
C ARG A 25 25.76 -0.74 10.12
N ARG A 26 24.78 0.08 10.51
CA ARG A 26 23.72 0.53 9.59
C ARG A 26 24.18 1.67 8.68
N GLU A 27 23.51 1.82 7.55
CA GLU A 27 23.67 2.94 6.61
C GLU A 27 23.50 4.30 7.31
N THR A 28 24.30 5.27 6.88
CA THR A 28 24.03 6.69 7.14
C THR A 28 22.94 7.21 6.20
N TRP A 29 22.34 8.37 6.53
CA TRP A 29 21.38 9.04 5.63
C TRP A 29 21.95 9.24 4.22
N LYS A 30 23.21 9.67 4.14
CA LYS A 30 23.91 9.87 2.86
C LYS A 30 24.00 8.58 2.05
N GLU A 31 24.44 7.49 2.67
CA GLU A 31 24.58 6.18 2.01
C GLU A 31 23.22 5.65 1.52
N ALA A 32 22.15 5.82 2.31
CA ALA A 32 20.82 5.39 1.91
C ALA A 32 20.27 6.20 0.72
N VAL A 33 20.42 7.54 0.73
CA VAL A 33 20.02 8.40 -0.40
C VAL A 33 20.82 8.06 -1.66
N GLU A 34 22.14 7.89 -1.51
CA GLU A 34 23.04 7.55 -2.61
C GLU A 34 22.68 6.21 -3.26
N ARG A 35 22.33 5.20 -2.45
CA ARG A 35 21.85 3.91 -2.96
C ARG A 35 20.60 4.05 -3.83
N VAL A 36 19.63 4.85 -3.40
CA VAL A 36 18.40 5.08 -4.18
C VAL A 36 18.70 5.87 -5.45
N LYS A 37 19.53 6.92 -5.35
CA LYS A 37 19.96 7.72 -6.50
C LYS A 37 20.65 6.84 -7.56
N ASN A 38 21.58 5.99 -7.15
CA ASN A 38 22.32 5.10 -8.05
C ASN A 38 21.40 4.10 -8.75
N MET A 39 20.39 3.56 -8.04
CA MET A 39 19.36 2.73 -8.68
C MET A 39 18.64 3.50 -9.81
N MET A 40 18.28 4.78 -9.58
CA MET A 40 17.63 5.60 -10.61
C MET A 40 18.57 5.92 -11.78
N ILE A 41 19.82 6.29 -11.50
CA ILE A 41 20.82 6.56 -12.54
C ILE A 41 21.02 5.33 -13.44
N THR A 42 21.17 4.14 -12.85
CA THR A 42 21.33 2.90 -13.61
C THR A 42 20.07 2.58 -14.43
N THR A 43 18.89 2.78 -13.86
CA THR A 43 17.60 2.50 -14.53
C THR A 43 17.39 3.39 -15.76
N TYR A 44 17.86 4.64 -15.70
CA TYR A 44 17.63 5.65 -16.75
C TYR A 44 18.93 6.13 -17.41
N ALA A 45 19.97 5.30 -17.43
CA ALA A 45 21.31 5.68 -17.91
C ALA A 45 21.31 6.13 -19.39
N ASP A 46 20.41 5.58 -20.20
CA ASP A 46 20.27 5.86 -21.63
C ASP A 46 19.39 7.08 -21.94
N LYS A 47 18.81 7.74 -20.91
CA LYS A 47 17.83 8.83 -21.10
C LYS A 47 18.42 10.24 -21.06
N GLY A 48 19.70 10.38 -20.74
CA GLY A 48 20.36 11.70 -20.67
C GLY A 48 19.81 12.63 -19.58
N ILE A 49 19.29 12.08 -18.49
CA ILE A 49 18.68 12.82 -17.37
C ILE A 49 19.48 12.71 -16.07
N SER A 50 20.74 12.30 -16.13
CA SER A 50 21.56 12.11 -14.93
C SER A 50 21.69 13.39 -14.10
N ASP A 51 21.73 14.56 -14.74
CA ASP A 51 21.77 15.85 -14.05
C ASP A 51 20.46 16.17 -13.31
N ASP A 52 19.31 15.91 -13.94
CA ASP A 52 17.98 16.04 -13.32
C ASP A 52 17.90 15.13 -12.06
N ILE A 53 18.39 13.89 -12.17
CA ILE A 53 18.43 12.92 -11.06
C ILE A 53 19.38 13.41 -9.96
N ASN A 54 20.61 13.79 -10.30
CA ASN A 54 21.60 14.23 -9.31
C ASN A 54 21.10 15.44 -8.53
N TRP A 55 20.51 16.42 -9.21
CA TRP A 55 19.95 17.61 -8.58
C TRP A 55 18.78 17.28 -7.64
N ALA A 56 17.80 16.49 -8.09
CA ALA A 56 16.65 16.14 -7.27
C ALA A 56 17.04 15.31 -6.02
N TYR A 57 18.01 14.40 -6.16
CA TYR A 57 18.50 13.61 -5.03
C TYR A 57 19.45 14.39 -4.09
N ASP A 58 20.11 15.46 -4.55
CA ASP A 58 20.78 16.41 -3.66
C ASP A 58 19.76 17.18 -2.78
N MET A 59 18.61 17.56 -3.35
CA MET A 59 17.50 18.13 -2.58
C MET A 59 16.97 17.13 -1.53
N MET A 60 16.91 15.85 -1.87
CA MET A 60 16.58 14.79 -0.92
C MET A 60 17.65 14.61 0.16
N TYR A 61 18.93 14.62 -0.23
CA TYR A 61 20.06 14.55 0.71
C TYR A 61 19.99 15.67 1.75
N LYS A 62 19.67 16.90 1.32
CA LYS A 62 19.44 18.08 2.17
C LYS A 62 18.12 18.04 2.96
N LYS A 63 17.34 16.96 2.85
CA LYS A 63 16.00 16.80 3.47
C LYS A 63 15.01 17.91 3.10
N LYS A 64 15.18 18.54 1.94
CA LYS A 64 14.22 19.52 1.38
C LYS A 64 13.00 18.82 0.76
N VAL A 65 13.24 17.65 0.20
CA VAL A 65 12.20 16.73 -0.28
C VAL A 65 12.51 15.31 0.19
N LEU A 66 11.53 14.41 0.07
CA LEU A 66 11.68 12.98 0.26
C LEU A 66 11.05 12.25 -0.93
N GLY A 67 11.68 11.18 -1.38
CA GLY A 67 11.03 10.21 -2.26
C GLY A 67 10.10 9.27 -1.50
N SER A 68 9.68 8.21 -2.18
CA SER A 68 9.03 7.07 -1.57
C SER A 68 9.93 6.51 -0.46
N GLN A 69 9.36 6.36 0.74
CA GLN A 69 10.02 5.71 1.86
C GLN A 69 10.32 4.23 1.54
N ARG A 70 9.61 3.65 0.55
CA ARG A 70 9.96 2.32 0.02
C ARG A 70 11.22 2.35 -0.82
N GLY A 71 11.54 3.46 -1.48
CA GLY A 71 12.85 3.66 -2.09
C GLY A 71 13.96 3.54 -1.05
N LEU A 72 13.84 4.24 0.09
CA LEU A 72 14.81 4.11 1.18
C LEU A 72 14.88 2.69 1.74
N GLN A 73 13.73 2.02 1.93
CA GLN A 73 13.67 0.66 2.48
C GLN A 73 14.22 -0.40 1.50
N PHE A 74 13.77 -0.38 0.24
CA PHE A 74 13.93 -1.45 -0.73
C PHE A 74 14.82 -1.11 -1.94
N GLY A 75 15.29 0.13 -2.09
CA GLY A 75 16.12 0.58 -3.22
C GLY A 75 17.32 -0.32 -3.54
N GLY A 76 17.58 -0.52 -4.83
CA GLY A 76 18.51 -1.50 -5.40
C GLY A 76 17.79 -2.78 -5.86
N ASP A 77 18.49 -3.91 -5.81
CA ASP A 77 18.02 -5.22 -6.25
C ASP A 77 16.60 -5.60 -5.82
N PRO A 78 16.14 -5.35 -4.58
CA PRO A 78 14.78 -5.73 -4.20
C PRO A 78 13.71 -5.08 -5.08
N ILE A 79 13.86 -3.80 -5.44
CA ILE A 79 12.93 -3.09 -6.33
C ILE A 79 13.15 -3.51 -7.79
N LEU A 80 14.40 -3.65 -8.23
CA LEU A 80 14.70 -4.06 -9.61
C LEU A 80 14.19 -5.47 -9.94
N LYS A 81 14.19 -6.38 -8.95
CA LYS A 81 13.59 -7.71 -9.09
C LYS A 81 12.07 -7.68 -9.03
N ARG A 82 11.47 -6.71 -8.32
CA ARG A 82 10.02 -6.60 -8.09
C ARG A 82 9.61 -5.14 -8.01
N HIS A 83 9.20 -4.59 -9.15
CA HIS A 83 8.88 -3.17 -9.27
C HIS A 83 7.78 -2.75 -8.29
N ALA A 84 6.84 -3.64 -7.96
CA ALA A 84 5.79 -3.40 -6.96
C ALA A 84 6.30 -2.88 -5.60
N LYS A 85 7.57 -3.17 -5.24
CA LYS A 85 8.18 -2.70 -3.99
C LYS A 85 8.44 -1.21 -3.93
N ILE A 86 8.48 -0.46 -5.03
CA ILE A 86 8.64 1.02 -4.97
C ILE A 86 7.35 1.72 -4.52
N TYR A 87 6.20 1.10 -4.77
CA TYR A 87 4.89 1.68 -4.50
C TYR A 87 4.57 1.59 -3.01
N ASN A 88 4.19 2.74 -2.43
CA ASN A 88 3.78 2.77 -1.03
C ASN A 88 2.43 2.08 -0.83
N CYS A 89 1.54 2.28 -1.79
CA CYS A 89 0.14 1.93 -1.70
C CYS A 89 -0.42 1.58 -3.08
N THR A 90 -1.34 0.62 -3.10
CA THR A 90 -2.03 0.13 -4.28
C THR A 90 -3.52 -0.10 -3.98
N SER A 91 -4.36 -0.15 -5.01
CA SER A 91 -5.77 -0.54 -4.84
C SER A 91 -6.38 -1.31 -6.01
N SER A 92 -7.45 -2.07 -5.73
CA SER A 92 -8.19 -2.90 -6.70
C SER A 92 -9.60 -3.26 -6.18
N TYR A 93 -10.39 -3.95 -6.98
CA TYR A 93 -11.68 -4.54 -6.57
C TYR A 93 -11.49 -5.98 -6.09
N CYS A 94 -12.24 -6.35 -5.04
CA CYS A 94 -12.41 -7.75 -4.65
C CYS A 94 -13.48 -8.41 -5.54
N ASP A 95 -13.14 -8.63 -6.82
CA ASP A 95 -14.10 -9.06 -7.85
C ASP A 95 -13.70 -10.32 -8.65
N ARG A 96 -12.49 -10.84 -8.39
CA ARG A 96 -11.95 -12.05 -9.03
C ARG A 96 -11.21 -12.88 -7.99
N LEU A 97 -11.20 -14.21 -8.13
CA LEU A 97 -10.57 -15.07 -7.13
C LEU A 97 -9.06 -14.82 -6.99
N ARG A 98 -8.39 -14.46 -8.10
CA ARG A 98 -6.96 -14.12 -8.11
C ARG A 98 -6.62 -12.85 -7.31
N PHE A 99 -7.59 -11.97 -7.04
CA PHE A 99 -7.36 -10.74 -6.27
C PHE A 99 -6.81 -11.04 -4.87
N PHE A 100 -7.22 -12.13 -4.23
CA PHE A 100 -6.82 -12.44 -2.85
C PHE A 100 -5.31 -12.75 -2.73
N GLN A 101 -4.77 -13.58 -3.63
CA GLN A 101 -3.32 -13.84 -3.66
C GLN A 101 -2.53 -12.60 -4.09
N GLU A 102 -3.03 -11.80 -5.04
CA GLU A 102 -2.39 -10.55 -5.45
C GLU A 102 -2.32 -9.54 -4.30
N CYS A 103 -3.41 -9.40 -3.54
CA CYS A 103 -3.47 -8.53 -2.36
C CYS A 103 -2.46 -8.99 -1.30
N PHE A 104 -2.40 -10.29 -1.03
CA PHE A 104 -1.47 -10.85 -0.06
C PHE A 104 -0.01 -10.66 -0.50
N TRP A 105 0.30 -10.87 -1.78
CA TRP A 105 1.61 -10.63 -2.36
C TRP A 105 2.03 -9.16 -2.29
N LEU A 106 1.12 -8.21 -2.54
CA LEU A 106 1.39 -6.77 -2.41
C LEU A 106 1.73 -6.38 -0.96
N LEU A 107 1.01 -6.93 0.02
CA LEU A 107 1.30 -6.73 1.43
C LEU A 107 2.69 -7.30 1.79
N LEU A 108 3.04 -8.49 1.29
CA LEU A 108 4.38 -9.09 1.45
C LEU A 108 5.48 -8.30 0.70
N CYS A 109 5.13 -7.63 -0.39
CA CYS A 109 6.02 -6.66 -1.03
C CYS A 109 6.27 -5.44 -0.15
N GLY A 110 5.40 -5.20 0.84
CA GLY A 110 5.39 -4.03 1.69
C GLY A 110 4.54 -2.90 1.13
N SER A 111 3.71 -3.10 0.12
CA SER A 111 2.74 -2.09 -0.32
C SER A 111 1.49 -2.16 0.57
N GLY A 112 0.93 -1.00 0.95
CA GLY A 112 -0.39 -0.96 1.57
C GLY A 112 -1.49 -1.20 0.53
N THR A 113 -2.58 -1.87 0.91
CA THR A 113 -3.62 -2.27 -0.05
C THR A 113 -4.98 -1.66 0.29
N GLY A 114 -5.47 -0.77 -0.56
CA GLY A 114 -6.87 -0.37 -0.57
C GLY A 114 -7.66 -1.33 -1.45
N PHE A 115 -8.89 -1.69 -1.06
CA PHE A 115 -9.69 -2.57 -1.90
C PHE A 115 -11.18 -2.38 -1.70
N SER A 116 -11.95 -2.65 -2.74
CA SER A 116 -13.40 -2.57 -2.70
C SER A 116 -14.03 -3.94 -2.43
N VAL A 117 -14.74 -4.05 -1.30
CA VAL A 117 -15.69 -5.13 -0.98
C VAL A 117 -17.14 -4.68 -1.15
N GLN A 118 -17.40 -3.60 -1.90
CA GLN A 118 -18.77 -3.20 -2.25
C GLN A 118 -19.54 -4.39 -2.86
N LYS A 119 -20.85 -4.45 -2.57
CA LYS A 119 -21.70 -5.63 -2.88
C LYS A 119 -21.59 -6.08 -4.34
N HIS A 120 -21.60 -5.15 -5.30
CA HIS A 120 -21.52 -5.45 -6.74
C HIS A 120 -20.15 -5.97 -7.18
N HIS A 121 -19.05 -5.64 -6.49
CA HIS A 121 -17.74 -6.22 -6.74
C HIS A 121 -17.68 -7.67 -6.26
N VAL A 122 -18.08 -7.91 -5.00
CA VAL A 122 -18.03 -9.24 -4.38
C VAL A 122 -18.99 -10.20 -5.07
N ALA A 123 -20.13 -9.72 -5.59
CA ALA A 123 -21.08 -10.53 -6.37
C ALA A 123 -20.47 -11.17 -7.63
N LYS A 124 -19.39 -10.60 -8.19
CA LYS A 124 -18.67 -11.16 -9.36
C LYS A 124 -17.85 -12.40 -9.04
N LEU A 125 -17.55 -12.66 -7.75
CA LEU A 125 -16.80 -13.85 -7.33
C LEU A 125 -17.56 -15.14 -7.67
N PRO A 126 -16.85 -16.24 -7.98
CA PRO A 126 -17.48 -17.53 -8.23
C PRO A 126 -18.22 -18.06 -7.00
N SER A 127 -19.07 -19.06 -7.21
CA SER A 127 -19.80 -19.69 -6.09
C SER A 127 -18.89 -20.61 -5.30
N LEU A 128 -19.13 -20.71 -3.98
CA LEU A 128 -18.49 -21.67 -3.09
C LEU A 128 -18.91 -23.10 -3.49
N GLU A 129 -17.91 -23.98 -3.61
CA GLU A 129 -18.05 -25.38 -3.99
C GLU A 129 -16.87 -26.16 -3.40
N HIS A 130 -17.13 -26.91 -2.32
CA HIS A 130 -16.14 -27.75 -1.66
C HIS A 130 -16.82 -28.97 -1.05
N ASN A 131 -16.57 -30.13 -1.65
CA ASN A 131 -16.98 -31.45 -1.20
C ASN A 131 -15.91 -32.47 -1.65
N PRO A 132 -14.67 -32.35 -1.15
CA PRO A 132 -13.63 -33.33 -1.44
C PRO A 132 -13.93 -34.68 -0.74
N PRO A 133 -13.45 -35.80 -1.27
CA PRO A 133 -13.47 -37.08 -0.55
C PRO A 133 -12.69 -36.98 0.79
N GLU A 134 -13.18 -37.63 1.85
CA GLU A 134 -12.60 -37.54 3.21
C GLU A 134 -11.16 -38.09 3.30
N ASP A 135 -10.79 -39.00 2.39
CA ASP A 135 -9.54 -39.79 2.48
C ASP A 135 -8.44 -39.32 1.50
N GLU A 136 -8.71 -38.30 0.67
CA GLU A 136 -7.81 -37.86 -0.42
C GLU A 136 -7.33 -36.42 -0.22
N GLY A 137 -6.31 -36.27 0.64
CA GLY A 137 -5.55 -35.02 0.75
C GLY A 137 -4.54 -34.85 -0.37
N THR A 138 -4.55 -33.71 -1.05
CA THR A 138 -3.51 -33.35 -2.03
C THR A 138 -2.46 -32.46 -1.37
N VAL A 139 -1.20 -32.89 -1.40
CA VAL A 139 -0.08 -32.11 -0.84
C VAL A 139 0.29 -30.95 -1.77
N TYR A 140 0.40 -29.75 -1.22
CA TYR A 140 0.97 -28.58 -1.86
C TYR A 140 2.21 -28.11 -1.10
N VAL A 141 3.38 -28.22 -1.74
CA VAL A 141 4.65 -27.77 -1.17
C VAL A 141 4.82 -26.28 -1.43
N ILE A 142 4.91 -25.49 -0.36
CA ILE A 142 5.00 -24.03 -0.45
C ILE A 142 6.45 -23.62 -0.71
N GLU A 143 6.68 -22.85 -1.77
CA GLU A 143 8.00 -22.27 -2.05
C GLU A 143 8.40 -21.21 -1.01
N ASP A 144 9.71 -21.12 -0.71
CA ASP A 144 10.30 -20.14 0.22
C ASP A 144 10.45 -18.74 -0.40
N SER A 145 9.33 -18.22 -0.90
CA SER A 145 9.22 -16.94 -1.58
C SER A 145 7.91 -16.24 -1.19
N ILE A 146 7.85 -14.92 -1.41
CA ILE A 146 6.59 -14.19 -1.18
C ILE A 146 5.52 -14.59 -2.21
N GLU A 147 5.94 -15.04 -3.39
CA GLU A 147 5.08 -15.65 -4.41
C GLU A 147 4.49 -16.96 -3.90
N GLY A 148 5.31 -17.88 -3.38
CA GLY A 148 4.85 -19.16 -2.82
C GLY A 148 3.85 -18.99 -1.68
N TRP A 149 4.08 -18.01 -0.80
CA TRP A 149 3.13 -17.66 0.26
C TRP A 149 1.79 -17.17 -0.29
N ALA A 150 1.82 -16.30 -1.29
CA ALA A 150 0.62 -15.80 -1.94
C ALA A 150 -0.11 -16.89 -2.72
N ASP A 151 0.62 -17.75 -3.42
CA ASP A 151 0.10 -18.87 -4.19
C ASP A 151 -0.54 -19.92 -3.29
N ALA A 152 -0.03 -20.15 -2.06
CA ALA A 152 -0.69 -21.02 -1.09
C ALA A 152 -2.12 -20.56 -0.76
N LEU A 153 -2.36 -19.24 -0.67
CA LEU A 153 -3.70 -18.69 -0.53
C LEU A 153 -4.53 -18.89 -1.81
N GLY A 154 -3.92 -18.70 -2.99
CA GLY A 154 -4.56 -18.96 -4.28
C GLY A 154 -5.00 -20.41 -4.46
N VAL A 155 -4.16 -21.37 -4.03
CA VAL A 155 -4.44 -22.81 -4.02
C VAL A 155 -5.56 -23.15 -3.06
N LEU A 156 -5.53 -22.62 -1.82
CA LEU A 156 -6.61 -22.80 -0.85
C LEU A 156 -7.94 -22.31 -1.44
N LEU A 157 -7.97 -21.10 -1.99
CA LEU A 157 -9.21 -20.57 -2.57
C LEU A 157 -9.64 -21.35 -3.81
N SER A 158 -8.70 -21.81 -4.65
CA SER A 158 -9.05 -22.59 -5.83
C SER A 158 -9.73 -23.93 -5.49
N SER A 159 -9.48 -24.48 -4.30
CA SER A 159 -10.15 -25.71 -3.88
C SER A 159 -11.56 -25.52 -3.33
N TYR A 160 -11.96 -24.29 -2.99
CA TYR A 160 -13.24 -23.95 -2.38
C TYR A 160 -14.26 -23.30 -3.32
N PHE A 161 -13.89 -23.03 -4.57
CA PHE A 161 -14.73 -22.28 -5.50
C PHE A 161 -14.97 -23.02 -6.82
N SER A 162 -16.20 -22.91 -7.31
CA SER A 162 -16.70 -23.51 -8.56
C SER A 162 -15.85 -23.19 -9.79
N LYS A 163 -15.25 -21.99 -9.82
CA LYS A 163 -14.26 -21.56 -10.82
C LYS A 163 -12.93 -21.24 -10.11
N PRO A 164 -11.93 -22.12 -10.19
CA PRO A 164 -10.63 -21.91 -9.56
C PRO A 164 -9.84 -20.79 -10.24
N VAL A 165 -8.75 -20.35 -9.61
CA VAL A 165 -7.71 -19.55 -10.28
C VAL A 165 -7.08 -20.44 -11.37
N GLU A 166 -6.86 -19.89 -12.57
CA GLU A 166 -6.46 -20.69 -13.74
C GLU A 166 -5.13 -21.43 -13.49
N GLU A 167 -4.18 -20.78 -12.81
CA GLU A 167 -2.89 -21.36 -12.41
C GLU A 167 -3.02 -22.58 -11.48
N PHE A 168 -4.15 -22.72 -10.78
CA PHE A 168 -4.38 -23.70 -9.71
C PHE A 168 -5.61 -24.57 -9.97
N LYS A 169 -6.07 -24.66 -11.23
CA LYS A 169 -7.28 -25.40 -11.60
C LYS A 169 -7.29 -26.88 -11.21
N GLN A 170 -6.11 -27.49 -11.14
CA GLN A 170 -5.91 -28.87 -10.71
C GLN A 170 -6.31 -29.12 -9.24
N TYR A 171 -6.37 -28.06 -8.43
CA TYR A 171 -6.74 -28.13 -7.01
C TYR A 171 -8.24 -27.91 -6.77
N LYS A 172 -9.05 -27.81 -7.83
CA LYS A 172 -10.49 -27.65 -7.69
C LYS A 172 -11.09 -28.81 -6.88
N ASN A 173 -11.90 -28.49 -5.87
CA ASN A 173 -12.63 -29.47 -5.06
C ASN A 173 -11.72 -30.52 -4.37
N THR A 174 -10.50 -30.14 -3.99
CA THR A 174 -9.55 -31.03 -3.29
C THR A 174 -9.30 -30.58 -1.85
N HIS A 175 -9.12 -31.52 -0.93
CA HIS A 175 -8.63 -31.19 0.41
C HIS A 175 -7.12 -30.92 0.35
N ILE A 176 -6.69 -29.66 0.54
CA ILE A 176 -5.27 -29.29 0.44
C ILE A 176 -4.54 -29.53 1.75
N LEU A 177 -3.40 -30.23 1.68
CA LEU A 177 -2.44 -30.38 2.76
C LEU A 177 -1.20 -29.53 2.46
N PHE A 178 -0.96 -28.50 3.25
CA PHE A 178 0.18 -27.62 3.04
C PHE A 178 1.46 -28.20 3.66
N ASP A 179 2.49 -28.35 2.83
CA ASP A 179 3.85 -28.68 3.27
C ASP A 179 4.69 -27.39 3.32
N TYR A 180 5.13 -27.07 4.55
CA TYR A 180 5.91 -25.87 4.87
C TYR A 180 7.42 -26.13 4.95
N SER A 181 7.88 -27.36 4.66
CA SER A 181 9.27 -27.81 4.86
C SER A 181 10.32 -26.94 4.16
N ASN A 182 9.97 -26.34 3.02
CA ASN A 182 10.86 -25.45 2.28
C ASN A 182 10.99 -24.05 2.91
N ILE A 183 10.03 -23.60 3.73
CA ILE A 183 10.03 -22.24 4.28
C ILE A 183 11.15 -22.10 5.30
N ARG A 184 11.98 -21.06 5.13
CA ARG A 184 13.12 -20.81 6.01
C ARG A 184 12.68 -20.59 7.47
N PRO A 185 13.50 -21.00 8.46
CA PRO A 185 13.15 -20.84 9.86
C PRO A 185 13.10 -19.36 10.29
N GLN A 186 12.35 -19.11 11.36
CA GLN A 186 12.27 -17.79 11.99
C GLN A 186 13.68 -17.25 12.33
N GLY A 187 13.90 -15.95 12.11
CA GLY A 187 15.20 -15.31 12.37
C GLY A 187 16.18 -15.35 11.20
N SER A 188 15.87 -16.10 10.13
CA SER A 188 16.67 -16.12 8.90
C SER A 188 16.74 -14.76 8.21
N ASN A 189 17.82 -14.51 7.47
CA ASN A 189 17.96 -13.28 6.68
C ASN A 189 16.97 -13.25 5.50
N LEU A 190 16.42 -12.07 5.24
CA LEU A 190 15.61 -11.80 4.07
C LEU A 190 16.46 -11.19 2.95
N SER A 191 16.21 -11.58 1.70
CA SER A 191 16.93 -11.08 0.53
C SER A 191 16.75 -9.58 0.30
N SER A 192 15.73 -8.97 0.90
CA SER A 192 15.52 -7.51 0.92
C SER A 192 16.57 -6.75 1.74
N GLY A 193 17.31 -7.45 2.61
CA GLY A 193 18.21 -6.85 3.60
C GLY A 193 17.50 -6.11 4.74
N VAL A 194 16.16 -6.23 4.83
CA VAL A 194 15.34 -5.52 5.82
C VAL A 194 14.48 -6.52 6.59
N GLY A 195 14.71 -6.59 7.91
CA GLY A 195 14.01 -7.49 8.82
C GLY A 195 14.54 -8.92 8.80
N LYS A 196 13.91 -9.78 9.61
CA LYS A 196 14.18 -11.22 9.66
C LYS A 196 12.94 -12.00 9.24
N ALA A 197 13.14 -13.22 8.75
CA ALA A 197 12.04 -14.11 8.38
C ALA A 197 11.18 -14.45 9.61
N PRO A 198 9.85 -14.49 9.48
CA PRO A 198 8.96 -14.77 10.61
C PRO A 198 8.75 -16.27 10.88
N GLY A 199 9.28 -17.17 10.05
CA GLY A 199 8.94 -18.60 10.08
C GLY A 199 7.65 -18.89 9.32
N PHE A 200 7.23 -20.15 9.29
CA PHE A 200 6.03 -20.59 8.56
C PHE A 200 4.74 -20.42 9.36
N GLU A 201 4.83 -20.34 10.68
CA GLU A 201 3.70 -20.38 11.61
C GLU A 201 2.66 -19.28 11.36
N PRO A 202 3.03 -18.03 11.03
CA PRO A 202 2.04 -17.00 10.70
C PRO A 202 1.23 -17.34 9.44
N LEU A 203 1.89 -17.87 8.40
CA LEU A 203 1.21 -18.30 7.18
C LEU A 203 0.26 -19.46 7.48
N ALA A 204 0.73 -20.48 8.18
CA ALA A 204 -0.09 -21.65 8.54
C ALA A 204 -1.34 -21.26 9.33
N LYS A 205 -1.19 -20.39 10.33
CA LYS A 205 -2.33 -19.86 11.11
C LYS A 205 -3.29 -19.05 10.25
N GLY A 206 -2.78 -18.22 9.33
CA GLY A 206 -3.60 -17.43 8.42
C GLY A 206 -4.43 -18.31 7.48
N LEU A 207 -3.79 -19.27 6.83
CA LEU A 207 -4.45 -20.24 5.92
C LEU A 207 -5.50 -21.07 6.66
N GLU A 208 -5.23 -21.51 7.88
CA GLU A 208 -6.18 -22.32 8.65
C GLU A 208 -7.40 -21.51 9.12
N LYS A 209 -7.21 -20.25 9.53
CA LYS A 209 -8.34 -19.35 9.83
C LYS A 209 -9.22 -19.11 8.60
N ILE A 210 -8.61 -18.95 7.43
CA ILE A 210 -9.32 -18.80 6.15
C ILE A 210 -10.08 -20.09 5.79
N ARG A 211 -9.45 -21.26 5.95
CA ARG A 211 -10.10 -22.56 5.75
C ARG A 211 -11.31 -22.73 6.66
N THR A 212 -11.15 -22.41 7.95
CA THR A 212 -12.23 -22.46 8.94
C THR A 212 -13.40 -21.55 8.55
N LEU A 213 -13.11 -20.32 8.12
CA LEU A 213 -14.10 -19.37 7.61
C LEU A 213 -14.88 -19.94 6.41
N LEU A 214 -14.17 -20.49 5.41
CA LEU A 214 -14.78 -21.06 4.21
C LEU A 214 -15.63 -22.31 4.51
N ASN A 215 -15.13 -23.21 5.37
CA ASN A 215 -15.87 -24.38 5.85
C ASN A 215 -17.17 -23.96 6.54
N ARG A 216 -17.11 -22.96 7.44
CA ARG A 216 -18.29 -22.41 8.10
C ARG A 216 -19.30 -21.86 7.09
N CYS A 217 -18.84 -21.13 6.08
CA CYS A 217 -19.72 -20.59 5.05
C CYS A 217 -20.49 -21.72 4.34
N ILE A 218 -19.79 -22.78 3.94
CA ILE A 218 -20.39 -23.92 3.24
C ILE A 218 -21.34 -24.71 4.16
N ALA A 219 -20.96 -24.94 5.42
CA ALA A 219 -21.79 -25.61 6.40
C ALA A 219 -23.12 -24.86 6.65
N ASN A 220 -23.08 -23.52 6.59
CA ASN A 220 -24.26 -22.66 6.66
C ASN A 220 -25.08 -22.62 5.34
N GLY A 221 -24.71 -23.41 4.33
CA GLY A 221 -25.37 -23.43 3.03
C GLY A 221 -25.07 -22.23 2.14
N GLN A 222 -24.09 -21.38 2.49
CA GLN A 222 -23.75 -20.20 1.70
C GLN A 222 -23.18 -20.62 0.33
N LYS A 223 -23.73 -20.05 -0.75
CA LYS A 223 -23.23 -20.26 -2.12
C LYS A 223 -22.30 -19.17 -2.61
N LYS A 224 -22.31 -17.99 -1.97
CA LYS A 224 -21.46 -16.84 -2.31
C LYS A 224 -20.83 -16.29 -1.03
N LEU A 225 -19.64 -15.71 -1.17
CA LEU A 225 -19.10 -14.87 -0.11
C LEU A 225 -19.96 -13.61 0.03
N ARG A 226 -20.17 -13.20 1.27
CA ARG A 226 -20.64 -11.84 1.58
C ARG A 226 -19.44 -10.88 1.62
N PRO A 227 -19.65 -9.57 1.51
CA PRO A 227 -18.60 -8.57 1.70
C PRO A 227 -17.74 -8.78 2.95
N ILE A 228 -18.37 -9.08 4.09
CA ILE A 228 -17.67 -9.34 5.34
C ILE A 228 -16.79 -10.61 5.30
N ASP A 229 -17.22 -11.64 4.56
CA ASP A 229 -16.45 -12.89 4.43
C ASP A 229 -15.22 -12.64 3.53
N ALA A 230 -15.38 -11.94 2.41
CA ALA A 230 -14.28 -11.54 1.54
C ALA A 230 -13.27 -10.63 2.27
N TYR A 231 -13.78 -9.68 3.04
CA TYR A 231 -12.98 -8.83 3.91
C TYR A 231 -12.16 -9.63 4.92
N ASP A 232 -12.78 -10.57 5.65
CA ASP A 232 -12.08 -11.36 6.68
C ASP A 232 -11.01 -12.30 6.07
N ILE A 233 -11.18 -12.81 4.85
CA ILE A 233 -10.12 -13.55 4.13
C ILE A 233 -8.87 -12.67 3.97
N ILE A 234 -9.06 -11.43 3.52
CA ILE A 234 -7.94 -10.48 3.33
C ILE A 234 -7.33 -10.10 4.69
N MET A 235 -8.13 -9.94 5.73
CA MET A 235 -7.60 -9.60 7.07
C MET A 235 -6.80 -10.75 7.69
N HIS A 236 -7.26 -11.99 7.54
CA HIS A 236 -6.50 -13.16 8.00
C HIS A 236 -5.19 -13.35 7.24
N SER A 237 -5.16 -13.13 5.92
CA SER A 237 -3.90 -13.16 5.17
C SER A 237 -3.00 -11.98 5.53
N SER A 238 -3.56 -10.78 5.74
CA SER A 238 -2.82 -9.59 6.19
C SER A 238 -2.16 -9.76 7.55
N ASP A 239 -2.78 -10.53 8.46
CA ASP A 239 -2.25 -10.84 9.78
C ASP A 239 -1.03 -11.77 9.73
N ALA A 240 -0.92 -12.60 8.69
CA ALA A 240 0.26 -13.43 8.43
C ALA A 240 1.48 -12.60 7.97
N VAL A 241 1.26 -11.38 7.45
CA VAL A 241 2.32 -10.45 7.05
C VAL A 241 2.87 -9.73 8.29
N LEU A 242 3.68 -10.44 9.06
CA LEU A 242 4.57 -9.84 10.06
C LEU A 242 5.94 -9.70 9.43
N SER A 243 6.23 -8.54 8.86
CA SER A 243 7.54 -8.24 8.28
C SER A 243 8.59 -8.05 9.38
N GLY A 244 9.04 -9.14 10.00
CA GLY A 244 10.27 -9.21 10.79
C GLY A 244 10.47 -8.08 11.81
N GLY A 245 9.40 -7.64 12.47
CA GLY A 245 9.44 -6.57 13.48
C GLY A 245 9.46 -5.12 12.96
N VAL A 246 9.35 -4.87 11.64
CA VAL A 246 9.52 -3.51 11.08
C VAL A 246 8.20 -2.77 10.83
N ARG A 247 7.16 -3.43 10.30
CA ARG A 247 5.86 -2.77 10.03
C ARG A 247 4.71 -3.78 9.89
N ARG A 248 3.54 -3.43 10.43
CA ARG A 248 2.26 -4.15 10.22
C ARG A 248 1.71 -3.83 8.82
N SER A 249 0.93 -4.76 8.26
CA SER A 249 0.06 -4.51 7.10
C SER A 249 -0.81 -3.29 7.31
N ALA A 250 -1.05 -2.53 6.24
CA ALA A 250 -1.93 -1.38 6.24
C ALA A 250 -2.88 -1.48 5.06
N SER A 251 -4.17 -1.60 5.36
CA SER A 251 -5.21 -1.75 4.35
C SER A 251 -6.37 -0.78 4.55
N LEU A 252 -7.10 -0.53 3.46
CA LEU A 252 -8.39 0.16 3.46
C LEU A 252 -9.42 -0.78 2.83
N ALA A 253 -10.52 -1.04 3.53
CA ALA A 253 -11.66 -1.75 2.98
C ALA A 253 -12.78 -0.76 2.63
N LEU A 254 -13.00 -0.52 1.34
CA LEU A 254 -14.12 0.26 0.81
C LEU A 254 -15.35 -0.63 0.71
N PHE A 255 -16.48 -0.21 1.26
CA PHE A 255 -17.71 -0.99 1.27
C PHE A 255 -18.94 -0.15 0.90
N SER A 256 -20.05 -0.81 0.54
CA SER A 256 -21.30 -0.14 0.15
C SER A 256 -21.94 0.49 1.38
N ALA A 257 -22.38 1.75 1.29
CA ALA A 257 -22.91 2.47 2.45
C ALA A 257 -24.13 1.78 3.11
N ASP A 258 -24.89 1.00 2.35
CA ASP A 258 -26.03 0.21 2.79
C ASP A 258 -25.66 -1.19 3.33
N ASP A 259 -24.37 -1.47 3.56
CA ASP A 259 -23.89 -2.73 4.13
C ASP A 259 -23.73 -2.61 5.65
N GLU A 260 -24.76 -3.05 6.37
CA GLU A 260 -24.80 -2.99 7.83
C GLU A 260 -23.75 -3.92 8.48
N GLU A 261 -23.45 -5.08 7.88
CA GLU A 261 -22.43 -6.00 8.41
C GLU A 261 -21.04 -5.36 8.36
N MET A 262 -20.71 -4.70 7.24
CA MET A 262 -19.45 -3.98 7.08
C MET A 262 -19.38 -2.73 7.96
N THR A 263 -20.49 -1.98 8.08
CA THR A 263 -20.60 -0.81 8.97
C THR A 263 -20.29 -1.20 10.41
N LYS A 264 -20.85 -2.33 10.87
CA LYS A 264 -20.70 -2.81 12.25
C LYS A 264 -19.47 -3.69 12.47
N ALA A 265 -18.65 -3.93 11.44
CA ALA A 265 -17.53 -4.88 11.48
C ALA A 265 -16.50 -4.62 12.61
N LYS A 266 -16.40 -3.36 13.06
CA LYS A 266 -15.49 -2.90 14.12
C LYS A 266 -16.23 -2.20 15.28
N THR A 267 -17.42 -2.69 15.62
CA THR A 267 -18.21 -2.24 16.78
C THR A 267 -18.21 -3.29 17.89
N GLY A 268 -18.56 -2.91 19.13
CA GLY A 268 -18.59 -3.83 20.27
C GLY A 268 -17.23 -4.47 20.61
N ASN A 269 -17.21 -5.77 20.90
CA ASN A 269 -16.01 -6.52 21.32
C ASN A 269 -15.17 -7.07 20.14
N TRP A 270 -15.25 -6.43 18.97
CA TRP A 270 -14.58 -6.89 17.75
C TRP A 270 -13.07 -7.13 17.92
N TYR A 271 -12.40 -6.40 18.81
CA TYR A 271 -10.96 -6.55 19.05
C TYR A 271 -10.59 -7.87 19.74
N MET A 272 -11.53 -8.52 20.43
CA MET A 272 -11.37 -9.87 20.99
C MET A 272 -11.87 -10.95 20.04
N GLU A 273 -13.04 -10.72 19.44
CA GLU A 273 -13.74 -11.73 18.63
C GLU A 273 -13.21 -11.79 17.19
N ASN A 274 -12.77 -10.65 16.65
CA ASN A 274 -12.31 -10.46 15.28
C ASN A 274 -11.02 -9.60 15.20
N PRO A 275 -9.96 -9.96 15.95
CA PRO A 275 -8.73 -9.15 16.08
C PRO A 275 -8.01 -8.90 14.73
N GLN A 276 -8.21 -9.77 13.74
CA GLN A 276 -7.68 -9.60 12.39
C GLN A 276 -8.14 -8.28 11.74
N ARG A 277 -9.33 -7.79 12.11
CA ARG A 277 -9.93 -6.57 11.54
C ARG A 277 -9.16 -5.30 11.91
N ALA A 278 -8.20 -5.39 12.84
CA ALA A 278 -7.28 -4.30 13.15
C ALA A 278 -6.23 -4.04 12.05
N ARG A 279 -6.20 -4.85 10.97
CA ARG A 279 -5.27 -4.67 9.85
C ARG A 279 -5.79 -3.72 8.77
N SER A 280 -7.01 -3.21 8.92
CA SER A 280 -7.55 -2.18 8.04
C SER A 280 -8.34 -1.11 8.78
N ASN A 281 -8.48 0.03 8.09
CA ASN A 281 -9.56 0.98 8.34
C ASN A 281 -10.67 0.69 7.33
N ASN A 282 -11.93 0.78 7.76
CA ASN A 282 -13.07 0.50 6.90
C ASN A 282 -13.69 1.83 6.48
N SER A 283 -14.15 1.96 5.24
CA SER A 283 -14.83 3.19 4.82
C SER A 283 -16.02 2.92 3.92
N ALA A 284 -17.15 3.54 4.26
CA ALA A 284 -18.34 3.55 3.43
C ALA A 284 -18.10 4.49 2.24
N LEU A 285 -18.37 4.02 1.02
CA LEU A 285 -18.34 4.87 -0.16
C LEU A 285 -19.70 5.55 -0.34
N LEU A 286 -19.71 6.87 -0.39
CA LEU A 286 -20.88 7.73 -0.56
C LEU A 286 -20.79 8.45 -1.90
N LEU A 287 -21.85 8.37 -2.69
CA LEU A 287 -21.92 9.08 -3.97
C LEU A 287 -22.29 10.53 -3.72
N LYS A 288 -21.52 11.45 -4.29
CA LYS A 288 -21.87 12.87 -4.31
C LYS A 288 -23.21 13.04 -5.03
N ASP A 289 -24.03 13.96 -4.54
CA ASP A 289 -25.35 14.31 -5.07
C ASP A 289 -26.43 13.20 -5.00
N GLU A 290 -26.09 11.95 -4.69
CA GLU A 290 -27.05 10.85 -4.53
C GLU A 290 -27.30 10.46 -3.07
N THR A 291 -26.27 10.51 -2.21
CA THR A 291 -26.41 10.13 -0.79
C THR A 291 -27.27 11.13 -0.03
N THR A 292 -28.29 10.61 0.65
CA THR A 292 -29.21 11.39 1.50
C THR A 292 -28.58 11.76 2.84
N PHE A 293 -29.13 12.79 3.48
CA PHE A 293 -28.67 13.18 4.82
C PHE A 293 -28.92 12.08 5.85
N GLU A 294 -30.04 11.35 5.73
CA GLU A 294 -30.41 10.25 6.60
C GLU A 294 -29.40 9.09 6.52
N GLU A 295 -28.99 8.70 5.30
CA GLU A 295 -27.94 7.69 5.09
C GLU A 295 -26.61 8.10 5.70
N PHE A 296 -26.20 9.36 5.50
CA PHE A 296 -24.98 9.89 6.09
C PHE A 296 -25.07 9.95 7.63
N GLN A 297 -26.21 10.38 8.17
CA GLN A 297 -26.43 10.47 9.61
C GLN A 297 -26.35 9.10 10.29
N ALA A 298 -26.93 8.07 9.68
CA ALA A 298 -26.88 6.70 10.21
C ALA A 298 -25.43 6.17 10.34
N LEU A 299 -24.57 6.46 9.36
CA LEU A 299 -23.14 6.13 9.45
C LEU A 299 -22.45 6.90 10.59
N MET A 300 -22.76 8.19 10.72
CA MET A 300 -22.15 9.05 11.74
C MET A 300 -22.49 8.65 13.17
N GLU A 301 -23.61 7.96 13.40
CA GLU A 301 -23.94 7.39 14.72
C GLU A 301 -22.90 6.35 15.16
N SER A 302 -22.49 5.43 14.26
CA SER A 302 -21.41 4.48 14.54
C SER A 302 -20.06 5.18 14.76
N VAL A 303 -19.75 6.19 13.94
CA VAL A 303 -18.48 6.93 14.02
C VAL A 303 -18.32 7.65 15.35
N LYS A 304 -19.40 8.23 15.89
CA LYS A 304 -19.36 8.91 17.19
C LYS A 304 -18.98 7.97 18.34
N GLU A 305 -19.40 6.72 18.27
CA GLU A 305 -19.17 5.75 19.33
C GLU A 305 -17.83 5.01 19.19
N PHE A 306 -17.45 4.62 17.97
CA PHE A 306 -16.30 3.74 17.74
C PHE A 306 -15.15 4.37 16.95
N GLY A 307 -15.34 5.58 16.39
CA GLY A 307 -14.36 6.23 15.49
C GLY A 307 -14.29 5.60 14.10
N GLU A 308 -15.15 4.64 13.80
CA GLU A 308 -15.25 3.88 12.54
C GLU A 308 -16.74 3.62 12.22
N PRO A 309 -17.11 3.40 10.95
CA PRO A 309 -16.25 3.41 9.76
C PRO A 309 -15.90 4.84 9.30
N GLY A 310 -14.81 5.00 8.56
CA GLY A 310 -14.62 6.20 7.75
C GLY A 310 -15.70 6.34 6.66
N PHE A 311 -15.73 7.47 5.97
CA PHE A 311 -16.59 7.66 4.80
C PHE A 311 -15.82 8.39 3.70
N ILE A 312 -16.19 8.12 2.45
CA ILE A 312 -15.51 8.65 1.26
C ILE A 312 -16.54 9.17 0.29
N TRP A 313 -16.49 10.47 0.01
CA TRP A 313 -17.29 11.09 -1.06
C TRP A 313 -16.65 10.80 -2.41
N SER A 314 -17.39 10.13 -3.29
CA SER A 314 -16.92 9.70 -4.61
C SER A 314 -17.88 10.11 -5.70
N ASP A 315 -17.36 10.31 -6.91
CA ASP A 315 -18.16 10.56 -8.11
C ASP A 315 -18.64 9.24 -8.76
N SER A 316 -18.11 8.09 -8.31
CA SER A 316 -18.49 6.77 -8.83
C SER A 316 -18.22 5.65 -7.82
N THR A 317 -19.05 4.61 -7.84
CA THR A 317 -18.86 3.36 -7.10
C THR A 317 -17.63 2.59 -7.53
N GLU A 318 -17.14 2.85 -8.75
CA GLU A 318 -15.99 2.17 -9.32
C GLU A 318 -14.66 2.84 -8.92
N MET A 319 -14.66 4.00 -8.24
CA MET A 319 -13.40 4.56 -7.74
C MET A 319 -12.88 3.77 -6.55
N THR A 320 -11.58 3.50 -6.55
CA THR A 320 -10.86 2.99 -5.36
C THR A 320 -9.88 4.03 -4.86
N PHE A 321 -9.38 3.81 -3.64
CA PHE A 321 -8.47 4.75 -2.98
C PHE A 321 -7.31 4.00 -2.37
N ASN A 322 -6.16 4.67 -2.31
CA ASN A 322 -5.06 4.17 -1.49
C ASN A 322 -5.43 4.15 0.00
N PRO A 323 -4.72 3.41 0.87
CA PRO A 323 -5.07 3.30 2.29
C PRO A 323 -5.12 4.59 3.10
N CYS A 324 -4.50 5.68 2.62
CA CYS A 324 -4.63 6.99 3.26
C CYS A 324 -5.79 7.83 2.72
N VAL A 325 -6.49 7.37 1.69
CA VAL A 325 -7.69 8.00 1.11
C VAL A 325 -7.41 9.29 0.32
N GLU A 326 -6.15 9.55 -0.02
CA GLU A 326 -5.72 10.83 -0.62
C GLU A 326 -5.50 10.74 -2.14
N VAL A 327 -5.50 9.52 -2.68
CA VAL A 327 -5.32 9.27 -4.10
C VAL A 327 -6.42 8.33 -4.58
N GLY A 328 -7.36 8.89 -5.36
CA GLY A 328 -8.33 8.12 -6.12
C GLY A 328 -7.67 7.38 -7.28
N MET A 329 -8.15 6.19 -7.57
CA MET A 329 -7.60 5.26 -8.54
C MET A 329 -8.71 4.61 -9.36
N TRP A 330 -8.39 4.27 -10.61
CA TRP A 330 -9.27 3.56 -11.52
C TRP A 330 -8.66 2.21 -11.92
N PRO A 331 -8.88 1.14 -11.15
CA PRO A 331 -8.18 -0.13 -11.28
C PRO A 331 -8.76 -1.03 -12.40
N VAL A 332 -9.15 -0.45 -13.53
CA VAL A 332 -9.72 -1.13 -14.70
C VAL A 332 -8.91 -0.79 -15.93
N ASP A 333 -8.55 -1.78 -16.73
CA ASP A 333 -8.03 -1.58 -18.08
C ASP A 333 -9.21 -1.30 -19.03
N GLU A 334 -9.34 -0.05 -19.45
CA GLU A 334 -10.46 0.42 -20.29
C GLU A 334 -10.55 -0.30 -21.64
N SER A 335 -9.45 -0.82 -22.16
CA SER A 335 -9.44 -1.53 -23.44
C SER A 335 -10.07 -2.92 -23.35
N THR A 336 -10.02 -3.55 -22.17
CA THR A 336 -10.50 -4.92 -21.95
C THR A 336 -11.70 -5.00 -21.01
N GLY A 337 -11.98 -3.94 -20.26
CA GLY A 337 -12.98 -3.91 -19.18
C GLY A 337 -12.61 -4.77 -17.98
N LYS A 338 -11.39 -5.32 -17.92
CA LYS A 338 -10.92 -6.17 -16.82
C LYS A 338 -10.29 -5.33 -15.70
N SER A 339 -10.57 -5.71 -14.47
CA SER A 339 -9.93 -5.14 -13.30
C SER A 339 -8.52 -5.70 -13.09
N GLY A 340 -7.65 -4.86 -12.53
CA GLY A 340 -6.30 -5.20 -12.08
C GLY A 340 -5.96 -4.36 -10.87
N TRP A 341 -4.68 -4.09 -10.62
CA TRP A 341 -4.26 -3.17 -9.57
C TRP A 341 -3.82 -1.82 -10.15
N GLN A 342 -3.97 -0.78 -9.34
CA GLN A 342 -3.33 0.53 -9.55
C GLN A 342 -2.49 0.90 -8.31
N GLY A 343 -1.50 1.79 -8.45
CA GLY A 343 -0.70 2.32 -7.37
C GLY A 343 -0.37 3.80 -7.54
N CYS A 344 0.05 4.44 -6.45
CA CYS A 344 0.50 5.83 -6.44
C CYS A 344 2.00 5.94 -6.14
N ASN A 345 2.67 6.90 -6.77
CA ASN A 345 4.08 7.19 -6.55
C ASN A 345 4.25 8.42 -5.66
N LEU A 346 4.36 8.18 -4.35
CA LEU A 346 4.43 9.26 -3.38
C LEU A 346 5.83 9.87 -3.32
N SER A 347 5.89 11.19 -3.27
CA SER A 347 7.04 12.00 -2.87
C SER A 347 6.53 13.12 -1.96
N THR A 348 7.43 13.80 -1.25
CA THR A 348 7.02 14.79 -0.24
C THR A 348 7.95 15.99 -0.21
N ILE A 349 7.38 17.18 -0.15
CA ILE A 349 8.06 18.43 0.14
C ILE A 349 8.10 18.66 1.65
N ASN A 350 9.29 18.88 2.18
CA ASN A 350 9.44 19.34 3.55
C ASN A 350 9.16 20.84 3.61
N CYS A 351 8.02 21.22 4.17
CA CYS A 351 7.60 22.62 4.23
C CYS A 351 8.23 23.39 5.38
N SER A 352 8.67 22.72 6.45
CA SER A 352 9.11 23.40 7.67
C SER A 352 10.37 24.27 7.50
N SER A 353 11.18 23.96 6.48
CA SER A 353 12.41 24.67 6.16
C SER A 353 12.32 25.49 4.88
N ILE A 354 11.11 25.80 4.40
CA ILE A 354 10.93 26.72 3.28
C ILE A 354 11.35 28.12 3.70
N GLU A 355 12.18 28.74 2.86
CA GLU A 355 12.67 30.11 3.05
C GLU A 355 11.72 31.13 2.42
N ASP A 356 11.34 30.91 1.16
CA ASP A 356 10.46 31.76 0.35
C ASP A 356 9.67 30.94 -0.70
N GLU A 357 8.91 31.62 -1.56
CA GLU A 357 8.12 30.98 -2.62
C GLU A 357 9.00 30.23 -3.65
N GLU A 358 10.16 30.78 -4.00
CA GLU A 358 11.06 30.17 -4.99
C GLU A 358 11.66 28.85 -4.46
N ASP A 359 12.07 28.80 -3.18
CA ASP A 359 12.50 27.55 -2.56
C ASP A 359 11.37 26.51 -2.51
N PHE A 360 10.11 26.93 -2.33
CA PHE A 360 8.97 26.03 -2.45
C PHE A 360 8.82 25.48 -3.88
N TYR A 361 8.91 26.33 -4.89
CA TYR A 361 8.81 25.96 -6.30
C TYR A 361 9.91 24.99 -6.75
N GLU A 362 11.16 25.22 -6.33
CA GLU A 362 12.26 24.29 -6.59
C GLU A 362 12.04 22.92 -5.90
N ARG A 363 11.44 22.91 -4.71
CA ARG A 363 11.04 21.65 -4.05
C ARG A 363 9.90 20.96 -4.76
N CYS A 364 8.92 21.69 -5.31
CA CYS A 364 7.87 21.12 -6.17
C CYS A 364 8.47 20.38 -7.36
N LYS A 365 9.42 21.02 -8.05
CA LYS A 365 10.16 20.43 -9.18
C LYS A 365 10.93 19.18 -8.75
N ALA A 366 11.73 19.24 -7.68
CA ALA A 366 12.50 18.10 -7.20
C ALA A 366 11.61 16.91 -6.80
N ALA A 367 10.51 17.16 -6.09
CA ALA A 367 9.58 16.12 -5.67
C ALA A 367 8.84 15.49 -6.88
N ALA A 368 8.50 16.28 -7.90
CA ALA A 368 7.91 15.80 -9.14
C ALA A 368 8.89 14.96 -9.97
N ILE A 369 10.17 15.33 -10.03
CA ILE A 369 11.22 14.51 -10.67
C ILE A 369 11.28 13.13 -10.01
N ILE A 370 11.41 13.08 -8.69
CA ILE A 370 11.49 11.82 -7.95
C ILE A 370 10.22 10.98 -8.17
N GLY A 371 9.03 11.59 -8.08
CA GLY A 371 7.76 10.90 -8.33
C GLY A 371 7.66 10.31 -9.74
N THR A 372 8.12 11.05 -10.76
CA THR A 372 8.10 10.63 -12.17
C THR A 372 9.05 9.45 -12.41
N LEU A 373 10.25 9.47 -11.83
CA LEU A 373 11.20 8.35 -11.90
C LEU A 373 10.63 7.07 -11.27
N GLN A 374 9.89 7.20 -10.16
CA GLN A 374 9.22 6.07 -9.50
C GLN A 374 8.08 5.50 -10.35
N ALA A 375 7.37 6.34 -11.10
CA ALA A 375 6.25 5.92 -11.94
C ALA A 375 6.66 5.03 -13.13
N GLY A 376 7.93 5.07 -13.56
CA GLY A 376 8.42 4.19 -14.62
C GLY A 376 8.59 2.71 -14.22
N PHE A 377 8.44 2.37 -12.94
CA PHE A 377 8.59 1.00 -12.46
C PHE A 377 7.30 0.19 -12.68
N THR A 378 7.01 -0.24 -13.90
CA THR A 378 5.73 -0.91 -14.24
C THR A 378 5.84 -2.38 -14.64
N LYS A 379 6.99 -3.04 -14.45
CA LYS A 379 7.16 -4.48 -14.68
C LYS A 379 6.58 -5.27 -13.49
N LEU A 380 5.29 -5.59 -13.57
CA LEU A 380 4.50 -6.16 -12.48
C LEU A 380 4.12 -7.63 -12.76
N ASP A 381 5.11 -8.48 -13.08
CA ASP A 381 4.90 -9.85 -13.57
C ASP A 381 3.89 -10.67 -12.75
N TYR A 382 3.95 -10.62 -11.41
CA TYR A 382 3.01 -11.36 -10.54
C TYR A 382 1.55 -10.84 -10.60
N LEU A 383 1.37 -9.54 -10.85
CA LEU A 383 0.04 -8.90 -10.99
C LEU A 383 -0.52 -9.00 -12.42
N GLY A 384 0.30 -9.43 -13.37
CA GLY A 384 -0.08 -9.64 -14.76
C GLY A 384 -0.26 -8.36 -15.59
N ASP A 385 -0.45 -8.57 -16.89
CA ASP A 385 -0.46 -7.50 -17.90
C ASP A 385 -1.56 -6.45 -17.70
N ILE A 386 -2.71 -6.85 -17.15
CA ILE A 386 -3.82 -5.91 -16.86
C ILE A 386 -3.33 -4.82 -15.91
N SER A 387 -2.67 -5.21 -14.82
CA SER A 387 -2.12 -4.25 -13.86
C SER A 387 -0.99 -3.43 -14.49
N CYS A 388 -0.09 -4.04 -15.28
CA CYS A 388 0.94 -3.31 -16.01
C CYS A 388 0.35 -2.18 -16.88
N ARG A 389 -0.70 -2.47 -17.66
CA ARG A 389 -1.38 -1.49 -18.51
C ARG A 389 -2.06 -0.38 -17.70
N ILE A 390 -2.70 -0.71 -16.58
CA ILE A 390 -3.33 0.27 -15.68
C ILE A 390 -2.29 1.24 -15.10
N PHE A 391 -1.17 0.72 -14.58
CA PHE A 391 -0.09 1.54 -14.04
C PHE A 391 0.54 2.42 -15.13
N GLN A 392 0.74 1.89 -16.34
CA GLN A 392 1.28 2.65 -17.46
C GLN A 392 0.32 3.73 -17.97
N ARG A 393 -1.00 3.48 -18.00
CA ARG A 393 -2.01 4.45 -18.45
C ARG A 393 -1.96 5.72 -17.62
N GLU A 394 -2.02 5.58 -16.29
CA GLU A 394 -2.18 6.74 -15.41
C GLU A 394 -0.87 7.28 -14.86
N ALA A 395 0.17 6.43 -14.75
CA ALA A 395 1.49 6.79 -14.22
C ALA A 395 1.41 7.68 -12.97
N LEU A 396 0.48 7.37 -12.05
CA LEU A 396 0.06 8.30 -11.00
C LEU A 396 1.21 8.74 -10.09
N LEU A 397 1.26 10.04 -9.84
CA LEU A 397 2.13 10.66 -8.85
C LEU A 397 1.30 11.09 -7.63
N GLY A 398 1.98 11.27 -6.51
CA GLY A 398 1.43 11.91 -5.32
C GLY A 398 2.50 12.75 -4.65
N VAL A 399 2.79 13.91 -5.26
CA VAL A 399 3.63 14.96 -4.67
C VAL A 399 2.85 15.57 -3.52
N SER A 400 3.28 15.23 -2.30
CA SER A 400 2.66 15.66 -1.05
C SER A 400 3.47 16.75 -0.37
N LEU A 401 2.86 17.35 0.65
CA LEU A 401 3.48 18.30 1.57
C LEU A 401 3.50 17.73 2.99
N THR A 402 4.49 18.10 3.80
CA THR A 402 4.50 17.86 5.25
C THR A 402 5.14 19.04 5.97
N GLY A 403 4.75 19.27 7.23
CA GLY A 403 5.25 20.43 7.97
C GLY A 403 4.64 21.74 7.48
N ILE A 404 3.40 21.70 6.97
CA ILE A 404 2.74 22.88 6.39
C ILE A 404 2.58 23.97 7.45
N MET A 405 2.19 23.60 8.67
CA MET A 405 1.82 24.57 9.70
C MET A 405 2.99 25.42 10.19
N GLU A 406 4.22 24.94 10.04
CA GLU A 406 5.45 25.67 10.35
C GLU A 406 5.70 26.86 9.40
N LYS A 407 5.16 26.79 8.18
CA LYS A 407 5.31 27.82 7.13
C LYS A 407 3.98 28.15 6.45
N HIS A 408 2.89 28.12 7.23
CA HIS A 408 1.53 28.25 6.71
C HIS A 408 1.29 29.57 5.96
N ASP A 409 1.90 30.68 6.40
CA ASP A 409 1.76 31.98 5.74
C ASP A 409 2.23 31.98 4.28
N ILE A 410 3.22 31.15 3.95
CA ILE A 410 3.73 31.00 2.57
C ILE A 410 2.97 29.86 1.88
N VAL A 411 2.94 28.68 2.52
CA VAL A 411 2.49 27.44 1.88
C VAL A 411 0.98 27.37 1.69
N LEU A 412 0.17 28.00 2.55
CA LEU A 412 -1.29 28.04 2.40
C LEU A 412 -1.78 29.22 1.56
N SER A 413 -0.86 29.99 0.95
CA SER A 413 -1.25 30.98 -0.06
C SER A 413 -1.79 30.30 -1.30
N GLU A 414 -2.98 30.72 -1.75
CA GLU A 414 -3.66 30.15 -2.92
C GLU A 414 -2.80 30.28 -4.19
N SER A 415 -2.13 31.42 -4.40
CA SER A 415 -1.26 31.64 -5.54
C SER A 415 -0.06 30.70 -5.52
N VAL A 416 0.56 30.53 -4.34
CA VAL A 416 1.73 29.66 -4.14
C VAL A 416 1.37 28.21 -4.40
N LEU A 417 0.26 27.71 -3.86
CA LEU A 417 -0.20 26.33 -4.11
C LEU A 417 -0.54 26.09 -5.58
N LYS A 418 -1.25 27.02 -6.23
CA LYS A 418 -1.58 26.92 -7.66
C LYS A 418 -0.32 26.89 -8.53
N ASN A 419 0.63 27.77 -8.26
CA ASN A 419 1.90 27.83 -8.99
C ASN A 419 2.75 26.58 -8.75
N GLY A 420 2.91 26.15 -7.50
CA GLY A 420 3.66 24.94 -7.15
C GLY A 420 3.06 23.68 -7.78
N ALA A 421 1.72 23.55 -7.79
CA ALA A 421 1.04 22.45 -8.47
C ALA A 421 1.27 22.47 -9.98
N LYS A 422 1.20 23.66 -10.60
CA LYS A 422 1.51 23.82 -12.04
C LYS A 422 2.95 23.41 -12.36
N ILE A 423 3.92 23.84 -11.56
CA ILE A 423 5.33 23.48 -11.71
C ILE A 423 5.54 21.97 -11.60
N ALA A 424 4.88 21.31 -10.63
CA ALA A 424 4.94 19.86 -10.50
C ALA A 424 4.39 19.13 -11.74
N VAL A 425 3.27 19.61 -12.29
CA VAL A 425 2.64 19.07 -13.51
C VAL A 425 3.53 19.27 -14.74
N GLU A 426 4.09 20.46 -14.93
CA GLU A 426 4.99 20.76 -16.05
C GLU A 426 6.27 19.94 -15.97
N THR A 427 6.87 19.84 -14.77
CA THR A 427 8.05 19.01 -14.52
C THR A 427 7.79 17.54 -14.83
N ASN A 428 6.64 17.00 -14.39
CA ASN A 428 6.27 15.62 -14.70
C ASN A 428 6.11 15.42 -16.21
N LYS A 429 5.42 16.32 -16.90
CA LYS A 429 5.21 16.25 -18.35
C LYS A 429 6.53 16.20 -19.11
N ASP A 430 7.45 17.10 -18.78
CA ASP A 430 8.75 17.18 -19.46
C ASP A 430 9.60 15.95 -19.18
N LEU A 431 9.71 15.52 -17.92
CA LEU A 431 10.52 14.37 -17.56
C LEU A 431 9.93 13.04 -18.05
N ALA A 432 8.60 12.86 -17.98
CA ALA A 432 7.91 11.67 -18.48
C ALA A 432 8.21 11.44 -19.96
N LYS A 433 8.20 12.52 -20.75
CA LYS A 433 8.60 12.49 -22.17
C LYS A 433 10.05 12.04 -22.34
N LYS A 434 10.98 12.54 -21.53
CA LYS A 434 12.41 12.14 -21.60
C LYS A 434 12.62 10.65 -21.29
N ILE A 435 11.90 10.10 -20.32
CA ILE A 435 12.05 8.69 -19.91
C ILE A 435 11.15 7.72 -20.67
N GLY A 436 10.23 8.22 -21.49
CA GLY A 436 9.37 7.40 -22.36
C GLY A 436 8.17 6.76 -21.64
N ILE A 437 7.59 7.44 -20.64
CA ILE A 437 6.34 7.02 -20.00
C ILE A 437 5.22 8.03 -20.26
N ASN A 438 3.98 7.64 -20.00
CA ASN A 438 2.86 8.56 -20.07
C ASN A 438 3.00 9.67 -19.02
N GLN A 439 2.51 10.87 -19.35
CA GLN A 439 2.31 11.92 -18.36
C GLN A 439 1.34 11.41 -17.29
N ALA A 440 1.59 11.76 -16.03
CA ALA A 440 0.75 11.33 -14.94
C ALA A 440 -0.65 11.94 -15.05
N ALA A 441 -1.68 11.11 -14.89
CA ALA A 441 -3.07 11.56 -14.92
C ALA A 441 -3.40 12.50 -13.75
N ARG A 442 -2.72 12.31 -12.61
CA ARG A 442 -2.74 13.18 -11.43
C ARG A 442 -1.34 13.24 -10.82
N VAL A 443 -0.98 14.41 -10.26
CA VAL A 443 0.39 14.70 -9.81
C VAL A 443 0.50 14.99 -8.32
N THR A 444 -0.42 15.77 -7.77
CA THR A 444 -0.35 16.27 -6.39
C THR A 444 -1.39 15.59 -5.50
N CYS A 445 -1.05 15.41 -4.23
CA CYS A 445 -1.98 14.96 -3.19
C CYS A 445 -1.57 15.58 -1.85
N LEU A 446 -2.29 15.27 -0.77
CA LEU A 446 -1.91 15.67 0.59
C LEU A 446 -1.99 14.47 1.53
N LYS A 447 -0.89 13.74 1.69
CA LYS A 447 -0.88 12.55 2.55
C LYS A 447 -0.62 12.87 4.02
N PRO A 448 -1.23 12.12 4.96
CA PRO A 448 -0.84 12.17 6.36
C PRO A 448 0.55 11.53 6.53
N GLU A 449 1.48 12.29 7.11
CA GLU A 449 2.90 11.97 7.13
C GLU A 449 3.41 11.50 8.48
N GLY A 450 2.99 10.32 8.94
CA GLY A 450 3.35 9.84 10.28
C GLY A 450 4.85 9.61 10.49
N THR A 451 5.50 8.80 9.64
CA THR A 451 6.93 8.45 9.83
C THR A 451 7.87 9.49 9.21
N SER A 452 7.50 10.05 8.07
CA SER A 452 8.33 11.06 7.38
C SER A 452 8.45 12.33 8.21
N SER A 453 7.35 12.80 8.82
CA SER A 453 7.39 13.97 9.70
C SER A 453 8.29 13.74 10.93
N SER A 454 8.28 12.55 11.53
CA SER A 454 9.22 12.18 12.60
C SER A 454 10.68 12.25 12.18
N MET A 455 10.99 11.77 10.97
CA MET A 455 12.35 11.79 10.41
C MET A 455 12.82 13.22 10.04
N LEU A 456 11.88 14.09 9.68
CA LEU A 456 12.11 15.50 9.37
C LEU A 456 12.00 16.42 10.59
N GLY A 457 11.43 15.93 11.70
CA GLY A 457 11.18 16.71 12.91
C GLY A 457 10.08 17.76 12.76
N THR A 458 9.03 17.45 12.00
CA THR A 458 7.98 18.38 11.59
C THR A 458 6.59 17.92 12.06
N SER A 459 5.58 18.76 11.84
CA SER A 459 4.18 18.40 11.87
C SER A 459 3.81 17.48 10.68
N SER A 460 2.76 16.68 10.84
CA SER A 460 2.39 15.62 9.90
C SER A 460 1.43 16.14 8.84
N GLY A 461 1.87 16.24 7.59
CA GLY A 461 1.03 16.72 6.49
C GLY A 461 0.60 18.17 6.75
N ILE A 462 -0.72 18.38 6.80
CA ILE A 462 -1.37 19.66 7.14
C ILE A 462 -1.69 19.84 8.62
N HIS A 463 -1.58 18.79 9.43
CA HIS A 463 -1.98 18.87 10.83
C HIS A 463 -1.05 19.80 11.63
N PRO A 464 -1.55 20.60 12.57
CA PRO A 464 -0.70 21.27 13.54
C PRO A 464 0.01 20.24 14.44
N HIS A 465 1.05 20.68 15.14
CA HIS A 465 1.56 19.90 16.27
C HIS A 465 0.43 19.64 17.28
N HIS A 466 0.43 18.44 17.87
CA HIS A 466 -0.59 18.02 18.84
C HIS A 466 -0.74 19.02 19.99
N ALA A 467 0.37 19.55 20.49
CA ALA A 467 0.41 20.61 21.50
C ALA A 467 1.72 21.41 21.38
N LYS A 468 1.79 22.57 22.03
CA LYS A 468 3.03 23.38 22.12
C LYS A 468 4.18 22.62 22.78
N ARG A 469 3.87 21.72 23.72
CA ARG A 469 4.79 20.82 24.40
C ARG A 469 4.07 19.50 24.65
N TYR A 470 4.70 18.38 24.34
CA TYR A 470 4.14 17.05 24.57
C TYR A 470 5.25 16.03 24.75
N ILE A 471 4.94 14.94 25.43
CA ILE A 471 5.84 13.80 25.58
C ILE A 471 5.55 12.85 24.42
N ARG A 472 6.60 12.44 23.70
CA ARG A 472 6.49 11.45 22.63
C ARG A 472 7.19 10.16 23.06
N HIS A 473 6.40 9.12 23.26
CA HIS A 473 6.91 7.80 23.62
C HIS A 473 7.31 7.03 22.36
N VAL A 474 8.44 6.34 22.45
CA VAL A 474 8.93 5.41 21.42
C VAL A 474 9.20 4.08 22.10
N GLN A 475 8.68 3.00 21.53
CA GLN A 475 8.97 1.63 21.94
C GLN A 475 10.01 1.08 20.96
N ALA A 476 11.14 0.64 21.48
CA ALA A 476 12.30 0.20 20.70
C ALA A 476 12.46 -1.31 20.68
#